data_AF-A0A8I0D3E2-F1
#
_entry.id   AF-A0A8I0D3E2-F1
#
_cell.length_a   1.000
_cell.length_b   1.000
_cell.length_c   1.000
_cell.angle_alpha   90.00
_cell.angle_beta   90.00
_cell.angle_gamma   90.00
#
_symmetry.space_group_name_H-M   'P 1'
#
loop_
_entity.id
_entity.type
_entity.pdbx_description
1 polymer ?
#
loop_
_entity_poly.entity_id
_entity_poly.type
_entity_poly.pdbx_seq_one_letter_code
_entity_poly.pdbx_strand_id
1 'polypeptide(L)'
;MKSSGLAALLLLTAPTQLFAMPHTDLALCTRSATLLACQDGQGNYYSVRTEGSTFYLRGYEVAGKRLWAQTNSRYDTLTFFTGLASDGEAWVGYSRRIGWTTLNRVSSSSGQRFNLHCSLVGGCR
;
A
#
# COMPACT_ATOMS: atom_id res chain seq x y z
N MET A 1 59.81 14.90 -29.39
CA MET A 1 59.22 13.74 -28.67
C MET A 1 58.40 14.24 -27.50
N LYS A 2 57.27 13.57 -27.20
CA LYS A 2 56.36 13.73 -26.04
C LYS A 2 55.22 14.75 -26.18
N SER A 3 54.21 14.34 -26.95
CA SER A 3 52.81 14.71 -26.73
C SER A 3 52.01 13.41 -26.65
N SER A 4 51.94 12.79 -25.47
CA SER A 4 51.17 11.55 -25.23
C SER A 4 50.77 11.41 -23.76
N GLY A 5 50.29 12.50 -23.15
CA GLY A 5 49.86 12.47 -21.74
C GLY A 5 48.42 12.92 -21.48
N LEU A 6 47.82 13.72 -22.38
CA LEU A 6 46.56 14.41 -22.07
C LEU A 6 45.31 13.77 -22.67
N ALA A 7 45.44 12.80 -23.58
CA ALA A 7 44.28 12.17 -24.23
C ALA A 7 43.66 11.00 -23.42
N ALA A 8 44.33 10.51 -22.37
CA ALA A 8 43.89 9.32 -21.65
C ALA A 8 43.03 9.60 -20.39
N LEU A 9 42.92 10.86 -19.95
CA LEU A 9 42.18 11.19 -18.72
C LEU A 9 40.72 11.62 -18.92
N LEU A 10 40.25 11.71 -20.16
CA LEU A 10 38.91 12.24 -20.48
C LEU A 10 37.85 11.17 -20.78
N LEU A 11 38.15 9.88 -20.60
CA LEU A 11 37.21 8.77 -20.86
C LEU A 11 36.53 8.19 -19.60
N LEU A 12 36.65 8.83 -18.44
CA LEU A 12 36.06 8.35 -17.18
C LEU A 12 34.71 8.97 -16.82
N THR A 13 34.12 9.81 -17.67
CA THR A 13 32.75 10.30 -17.47
C THR A 13 31.74 9.38 -18.14
N ALA A 14 31.62 8.15 -17.63
CA ALA A 14 30.40 7.38 -17.87
C ALA A 14 29.25 8.12 -17.14
N PRO A 15 28.14 8.46 -17.81
CA PRO A 15 26.99 9.01 -17.10
C PRO A 15 26.49 7.93 -16.14
N THR A 16 26.68 8.17 -14.84
CA THR A 16 25.98 7.43 -13.80
C THR A 16 24.49 7.58 -14.08
N GLN A 17 23.90 6.48 -14.54
CA GLN A 17 22.48 6.41 -14.86
C GLN A 17 21.69 6.90 -13.64
N LEU A 18 20.72 7.78 -13.93
CA LEU A 18 19.74 8.32 -13.00
C LEU A 18 18.94 7.19 -12.33
N PHE A 19 19.46 6.60 -11.26
CA PHE A 19 18.72 5.72 -10.36
C PHE A 19 18.31 6.49 -9.10
N ALA A 20 17.46 7.49 -9.29
CA ALA A 20 16.72 8.14 -8.21
C ALA A 20 15.22 7.84 -8.33
N MET A 21 14.86 6.65 -8.83
CA MET A 21 13.53 6.10 -8.58
C MET A 21 13.62 5.34 -7.26
N PRO A 22 12.77 5.63 -6.26
CA PRO A 22 12.74 4.83 -5.04
C PRO A 22 12.44 3.38 -5.43
N HIS A 23 13.38 2.48 -5.16
CA HIS A 23 13.11 1.04 -5.15
C HIS A 23 12.26 0.76 -3.91
N THR A 24 10.96 1.00 -4.00
CA THR A 24 10.03 0.32 -3.13
C THR A 24 9.97 -1.12 -3.60
N ASP A 25 10.24 -2.08 -2.71
CA ASP A 25 9.85 -3.47 -2.94
C ASP A 25 8.32 -3.50 -3.08
N LEU A 26 7.86 -3.32 -4.32
CA LEU A 26 6.45 -3.30 -4.64
C LEU A 26 5.89 -4.69 -4.38
N ALA A 27 4.71 -4.75 -3.77
CA ALA A 27 4.01 -6.02 -3.61
C ALA A 27 3.75 -6.67 -4.98
N LEU A 28 4.06 -7.95 -5.09
CA LEU A 28 3.75 -8.77 -6.26
C LEU A 28 2.26 -9.09 -6.23
N CYS A 29 1.53 -8.63 -7.24
CA CYS A 29 0.09 -8.76 -7.30
C CYS A 29 -0.39 -9.54 -8.54
N THR A 30 -1.26 -10.52 -8.31
CA THR A 30 -2.03 -11.20 -9.34
C THR A 30 -3.45 -10.64 -9.36
N ARG A 31 -3.96 -10.30 -10.54
CA ARG A 31 -5.28 -9.69 -10.72
C ARG A 31 -6.12 -10.47 -11.72
N SER A 32 -7.40 -10.64 -11.38
CA SER A 32 -8.46 -11.12 -12.28
C SER A 32 -9.62 -10.11 -12.32
N ALA A 33 -10.75 -10.50 -12.92
CA ALA A 33 -11.93 -9.64 -13.04
C ALA A 33 -12.47 -9.17 -11.69
N THR A 34 -12.49 -10.06 -10.68
CA THR A 34 -13.07 -9.78 -9.36
C THR A 34 -12.10 -10.02 -8.21
N LEU A 35 -10.91 -10.57 -8.47
CA LEU A 35 -9.92 -10.88 -7.45
C LEU A 35 -8.64 -10.08 -7.67
N LEU A 36 -8.11 -9.54 -6.58
CA LEU A 36 -6.73 -9.06 -6.46
C LEU A 36 -6.07 -9.84 -5.33
N ALA A 37 -4.89 -10.38 -5.55
CA ALA A 37 -4.09 -11.02 -4.50
C ALA A 37 -2.68 -10.48 -4.58
N CYS A 38 -2.12 -10.04 -3.46
CA CYS A 38 -0.82 -9.41 -3.38
C CYS A 38 0.00 -9.99 -2.24
N GLN A 39 1.31 -10.06 -2.44
CA GLN A 39 2.29 -10.45 -1.43
C GLN A 39 3.49 -9.51 -1.51
N ASP A 40 3.98 -9.04 -0.36
CA ASP A 40 5.19 -8.22 -0.29
C ASP A 40 6.45 -9.05 -0.02
N GLY A 41 7.61 -8.41 -0.13
CA GLY A 41 8.92 -9.04 0.10
C GLY A 41 9.16 -9.45 1.56
N GLN A 42 8.36 -8.93 2.50
CA GLN A 42 8.45 -9.23 3.92
C GLN A 42 7.59 -10.44 4.33
N GLY A 43 6.74 -10.94 3.42
CA GLY A 43 5.88 -12.09 3.64
C GLY A 43 4.46 -11.74 4.09
N ASN A 44 4.09 -10.45 4.12
CA ASN A 44 2.69 -10.07 4.27
C ASN A 44 1.96 -10.38 2.97
N TYR A 45 0.71 -10.79 3.08
CA TYR A 45 -0.14 -11.01 1.93
C TYR A 45 -1.56 -10.59 2.20
N TYR A 46 -2.25 -10.19 1.15
CA TYR A 46 -3.67 -9.87 1.20
C TYR A 46 -4.36 -10.24 -0.10
N SER A 47 -5.66 -10.50 -0.02
CA SER A 47 -6.52 -10.66 -1.18
C SER A 47 -7.80 -9.86 -1.00
N VAL A 48 -8.30 -9.37 -2.12
CA VAL A 48 -9.52 -8.58 -2.23
C VAL A 48 -10.41 -9.25 -3.28
N ARG A 49 -11.60 -9.67 -2.87
CA ARG A 49 -12.65 -10.09 -3.79
C ARG A 49 -13.72 -8.99 -3.86
N THR A 50 -14.02 -8.54 -5.06
CA THR A 50 -15.04 -7.52 -5.31
C THR A 50 -16.33 -8.17 -5.78
N GLU A 51 -17.43 -7.84 -5.10
CA GLU A 51 -18.78 -8.30 -5.43
C GLU A 51 -19.74 -7.11 -5.34
N GLY A 52 -20.05 -6.50 -6.49
CA GLY A 52 -20.85 -5.29 -6.57
C GLY A 52 -20.21 -4.13 -5.80
N SER A 53 -20.93 -3.61 -4.80
CA SER A 53 -20.47 -2.56 -3.90
C SER A 53 -19.73 -3.08 -2.65
N THR A 54 -19.59 -4.40 -2.52
CA THR A 54 -18.97 -5.04 -1.36
C THR A 54 -17.59 -5.58 -1.73
N PHE A 55 -16.62 -5.37 -0.84
CA PHE A 55 -15.27 -5.91 -0.98
C PHE A 55 -14.96 -6.80 0.21
N TYR A 56 -14.54 -8.02 -0.06
CA TYR A 56 -14.09 -8.98 0.94
C TYR A 56 -12.57 -9.01 0.92
N LEU A 57 -11.96 -8.53 2.00
CA LEU A 57 -10.53 -8.51 2.19
C LEU A 57 -10.14 -9.56 3.21
N ARG A 58 -9.00 -10.20 2.97
CA ARG A 58 -8.37 -11.11 3.93
C ARG A 58 -6.87 -11.08 3.74
N GLY A 59 -6.13 -11.33 4.79
CA GLY A 59 -4.67 -11.31 4.71
C GLY A 59 -3.99 -11.84 5.94
N TYR A 60 -2.66 -11.76 5.88
CA TYR A 60 -1.76 -12.08 6.95
C TYR A 60 -0.77 -10.93 7.13
N GLU A 61 -0.55 -10.57 8.39
CA GLU A 61 0.44 -9.59 8.80
C GLU A 61 1.55 -10.29 9.59
N VAL A 62 2.78 -10.15 9.13
CA VAL A 62 3.98 -10.76 9.72
C VAL A 62 4.32 -10.14 11.07
N ALA A 63 4.19 -8.82 11.21
CA ALA A 63 4.52 -8.10 12.44
C ALA A 63 3.72 -8.61 13.64
N GLY A 64 2.40 -8.75 13.47
CA GLY A 64 1.50 -9.31 14.48
C GLY A 64 1.36 -10.85 14.41
N LYS A 65 1.99 -11.50 13.43
CA LYS A 65 1.84 -12.94 13.11
C LYS A 65 0.38 -13.40 13.06
N ARG A 66 -0.50 -12.57 12.49
CA ARG A 66 -1.94 -12.73 12.60
C ARG A 66 -2.61 -12.74 11.24
N LEU A 67 -3.63 -13.57 11.15
CA LEU A 67 -4.57 -13.55 10.03
C LEU A 67 -5.63 -12.50 10.32
N TRP A 68 -6.15 -11.89 9.27
CA TRP A 68 -7.25 -10.95 9.39
C TRP A 68 -8.21 -11.06 8.23
N ALA A 69 -9.45 -10.64 8.48
CA ALA A 69 -10.48 -10.49 7.47
C ALA A 69 -11.19 -9.15 7.68
N GLN A 70 -11.58 -8.51 6.59
CA GLN A 70 -12.31 -7.25 6.62
C GLN A 70 -13.37 -7.25 5.51
N THR A 71 -14.56 -6.77 5.83
CA THR A 71 -15.62 -6.54 4.84
C THR A 71 -15.82 -5.04 4.69
N ASN A 72 -15.83 -4.58 3.44
CA ASN A 72 -16.08 -3.19 3.10
C ASN A 72 -17.37 -3.08 2.30
N SER A 73 -18.27 -2.18 2.69
CA SER A 73 -19.49 -1.86 1.97
C SER A 73 -19.43 -0.42 1.49
N ARG A 74 -19.44 -0.22 0.17
CA ARG A 74 -19.36 1.08 -0.46
C ARG A 74 -20.75 1.64 -0.80
N TYR A 75 -20.99 2.85 -0.33
CA TYR A 75 -22.15 3.68 -0.59
C TYR A 75 -21.66 4.98 -1.24
N ASP A 76 -21.53 4.94 -2.57
CA ASP A 76 -21.03 6.05 -3.39
C ASP A 76 -19.63 6.53 -2.97
N THR A 77 -19.53 7.66 -2.27
CA THR A 77 -18.29 8.27 -1.78
C THR A 77 -17.90 7.81 -0.37
N LEU A 78 -18.80 7.13 0.33
CA LEU A 78 -18.61 6.62 1.68
C LEU A 78 -18.43 5.10 1.63
N THR A 79 -17.44 4.56 2.33
CA THR A 79 -17.23 3.12 2.47
C THR A 79 -17.13 2.79 3.94
N PHE A 80 -18.02 1.95 4.44
CA PHE A 80 -17.91 1.41 5.79
C PHE A 80 -17.12 0.13 5.75
N PHE A 81 -16.34 -0.13 6.79
CA PHE A 81 -15.63 -1.39 6.90
C PHE A 81 -15.58 -1.88 8.35
N THR A 82 -15.56 -3.19 8.47
CA THR A 82 -15.46 -3.92 9.73
C THR A 82 -14.51 -5.08 9.50
N GLY A 83 -13.61 -5.31 10.45
CA GLY A 83 -12.64 -6.39 10.37
C GLY A 83 -12.35 -7.03 11.71
N LEU A 84 -11.74 -8.20 11.62
CA LEU A 84 -11.37 -9.07 12.73
C LEU A 84 -10.01 -9.69 12.42
N ALA A 85 -9.16 -9.79 13.43
CA ALA A 85 -7.91 -10.52 13.40
C ALA A 85 -7.98 -11.78 14.28
N SER A 86 -7.07 -12.73 14.01
CA SER A 86 -7.00 -14.03 14.69
C SER A 86 -6.61 -13.95 16.17
N ASP A 87 -6.07 -12.82 16.59
CA ASP A 87 -5.76 -12.49 17.99
C ASP A 87 -6.99 -11.97 18.77
N GLY A 88 -8.14 -11.82 18.10
CA GLY A 88 -9.37 -11.29 18.68
C GLY A 88 -9.52 -9.77 18.58
N GLU A 89 -8.56 -9.06 17.97
CA GLU A 89 -8.75 -7.64 17.68
C GLU A 89 -9.85 -7.47 16.63
N ALA A 90 -10.79 -6.57 16.91
CA ALA A 90 -11.86 -6.19 15.99
C ALA A 90 -11.78 -4.69 15.74
N TRP A 91 -12.00 -4.27 14.51
CA TRP A 91 -12.02 -2.86 14.17
C TRP A 91 -13.20 -2.52 13.29
N VAL A 92 -13.60 -1.26 13.38
CA VAL A 92 -14.64 -0.67 12.55
C VAL A 92 -14.19 0.72 12.12
N GLY A 93 -14.58 1.09 10.91
CA GLY A 93 -14.24 2.40 10.38
C GLY A 93 -15.05 2.77 9.17
N TYR A 94 -14.73 3.95 8.66
CA TYR A 94 -15.22 4.40 7.37
C TYR A 94 -14.16 5.16 6.62
N SER A 95 -14.29 5.15 5.30
CA SER A 95 -13.53 5.93 4.35
C SER A 95 -14.48 6.84 3.59
N ARG A 96 -14.20 8.14 3.56
CA ARG A 96 -14.97 9.14 2.80
C ARG A 96 -14.09 9.80 1.78
N ARG A 97 -14.51 9.75 0.52
CA ARG A 97 -13.84 10.45 -0.58
C ARG A 97 -14.50 11.81 -0.82
N ILE A 98 -13.69 12.86 -0.78
CA ILE A 98 -14.07 14.25 -1.07
C ILE A 98 -13.13 14.75 -2.18
N GLY A 99 -13.58 14.71 -3.43
CA GLY A 99 -12.75 15.00 -4.59
C GLY A 99 -11.54 14.05 -4.72
N TRP A 100 -10.34 14.62 -4.62
CA TRP A 100 -9.05 13.90 -4.67
C TRP A 100 -8.51 13.51 -3.30
N THR A 101 -9.32 13.74 -2.26
CA THR A 101 -8.95 13.50 -0.87
C THR A 101 -9.77 12.34 -0.30
N THR A 102 -9.12 11.44 0.41
CA THR A 102 -9.74 10.34 1.14
C THR A 102 -9.47 10.52 2.63
N LEU A 103 -10.54 10.56 3.42
CA LEU A 103 -10.51 10.62 4.88
C LEU A 103 -10.91 9.26 5.43
N ASN A 104 -10.04 8.63 6.21
CA ASN A 104 -10.34 7.37 6.88
C ASN A 104 -10.38 7.60 8.38
N ARG A 105 -11.36 7.01 9.05
CA ARG A 105 -11.44 6.96 10.51
C ARG A 105 -11.64 5.53 10.94
N VAL A 106 -10.80 5.05 11.84
CA VAL A 106 -10.82 3.68 12.34
C VAL A 106 -10.77 3.68 13.85
N SER A 107 -11.54 2.77 14.44
CA SER A 107 -11.50 2.44 15.86
C SER A 107 -11.31 0.94 15.99
N SER A 108 -10.38 0.55 16.86
CA SER A 108 -10.14 -0.84 17.22
C SER A 108 -10.65 -1.15 18.63
N SER A 109 -10.99 -2.41 18.89
CA SER A 109 -11.32 -2.95 20.21
C SER A 109 -10.14 -2.88 21.18
N SER A 110 -8.91 -2.81 20.67
CA SER A 110 -7.69 -2.54 21.45
C SER A 110 -7.59 -1.10 21.96
N GLY A 111 -8.57 -0.25 21.64
CA GLY A 111 -8.60 1.17 22.03
C GLY A 111 -7.86 2.09 21.06
N GLN A 112 -7.16 1.53 20.06
CA GLN A 112 -6.48 2.33 19.03
C GLN A 112 -7.49 3.07 18.16
N ARG A 113 -7.20 4.34 17.87
CA ARG A 113 -7.97 5.19 16.97
C ARG A 113 -7.03 5.96 16.08
N PHE A 114 -7.24 5.86 14.79
CA PHE A 114 -6.44 6.60 13.81
C PHE A 114 -7.34 7.29 12.79
N ASN A 115 -6.88 8.48 12.37
CA ASN A 115 -7.45 9.19 11.24
C ASN A 115 -6.35 9.28 10.19
N LEU A 116 -6.63 8.80 8.98
CA LEU A 116 -5.69 8.85 7.87
C LEU A 116 -6.26 9.75 6.79
N HIS A 117 -5.54 10.82 6.48
CA HIS A 117 -5.88 11.79 5.46
C HIS A 117 -4.94 11.61 4.27
N CYS A 118 -5.46 11.03 3.20
CA CYS A 118 -4.74 10.84 1.94
C CYS A 118 -5.20 11.85 0.90
N SER A 119 -4.29 12.67 0.39
CA SER A 119 -4.56 13.64 -0.68
C SER A 119 -3.54 13.48 -1.81
N LEU A 120 -3.90 13.87 -3.02
CA LEU A 120 -2.99 13.79 -4.17
C LEU A 120 -1.67 14.56 -3.96
N VAL A 121 -1.76 15.78 -3.41
CA VAL A 121 -0.60 16.67 -3.23
C VAL A 121 0.13 16.40 -1.91
N GLY A 122 -0.61 16.14 -0.84
CA GLY A 122 -0.05 16.00 0.50
C GLY A 122 0.29 14.58 0.92
N GLY A 123 0.09 13.59 0.05
CA GLY A 123 0.25 12.17 0.40
C GLY A 123 -0.74 11.74 1.50
N CYS A 124 -0.40 10.63 2.18
CA CYS A 124 -1.14 10.10 3.31
C CYS A 124 -0.45 10.47 4.63
N ARG A 125 -1.20 11.08 5.54
CA ARG A 125 -0.76 11.51 6.87
C ARG A 125 -1.78 11.16 7.94
#